data_AF-A0AAW6BBL6-F1
#
_entry.id   AF-A0AAW6BBL6-F1
#
_cell.length_a   1.000
_cell.length_b   1.000
_cell.length_c   1.000
_cell.angle_alpha   90.00
_cell.angle_beta   90.00
_cell.angle_gamma   90.00
#
_symmetry.space_group_name_H-M   'P 1'
#
loop_
_entity.id
_entity.type
_entity.pdbx_description
1 polymer ?
#
loop_
_entity_poly.entity_id
_entity_poly.type
_entity_poly.pdbx_seq_one_letter_code
_entity_poly.pdbx_strand_id
1 'polypeptide(L)' 'MLKIVVPLIIGLLMIIGGCYTIVAAKRYFKNVKTEGTDNVFSPLAIYYGFAIGFMMILVGISVLCVMFS' A
#
# COMPACT_ATOMS: atom_id res chain seq x y z
N MET A 1 7.88 -22.16 17.10
CA MET A 1 7.74 -20.69 17.30
C MET A 1 8.10 -19.87 16.07
N LEU A 2 9.27 -20.06 15.43
CA LEU A 2 9.65 -19.29 14.23
C LEU A 2 8.61 -19.33 13.09
N LYS A 3 7.96 -20.49 12.87
CA LYS A 3 6.93 -20.70 11.85
C LYS A 3 5.67 -19.84 12.01
N ILE A 4 5.41 -19.29 13.20
CA ILE A 4 4.27 -18.43 13.51
C ILE A 4 4.71 -16.96 13.56
N VAL A 5 5.89 -16.71 14.14
CA VAL A 5 6.43 -15.35 14.30
C VAL A 5 6.75 -14.71 12.94
N VAL A 6 7.30 -15.46 11.99
CA VAL A 6 7.67 -14.96 10.65
C VAL A 6 6.45 -14.46 9.85
N PRO A 7 5.38 -15.26 9.62
CA PRO A 7 4.21 -14.77 8.87
C PRO A 7 3.48 -13.62 9.60
N LEU A 8 3.49 -13.61 10.94
CA LEU A 8 2.94 -12.50 11.72
C LEU A 8 3.67 -11.18 11.44
N ILE A 9 5.01 -11.18 11.46
CA ILE A 9 5.82 -10.00 11.15
C ILE A 9 5.60 -9.57 9.71
N ILE A 10 5.60 -10.51 8.75
CA ILE A 10 5.40 -10.20 7.32
C ILE A 10 4.02 -9.58 7.09
N GLY A 11 2.97 -10.16 7.67
CA GLY A 11 1.60 -9.65 7.53
C GLY A 11 1.47 -8.23 8.09
N LEU A 12 2.02 -7.98 9.28
CA LEU A 12 2.03 -6.64 9.89
C LEU A 12 2.83 -5.63 9.04
N LEU A 13 4.01 -6.00 8.55
CA LEU A 13 4.82 -5.14 7.69
C LEU A 13 4.11 -4.81 6.38
N MET A 14 3.38 -5.76 5.78
CA MET A 14 2.60 -5.52 4.57
C MET A 14 1.44 -4.55 4.82
N ILE A 15 0.73 -4.68 5.95
CA ILE A 15 -0.34 -3.76 6.32
C ILE A 15 0.21 -2.35 6.55
N ILE A 16 1.27 -2.22 7.35
CA ILE A 16 1.92 -0.92 7.62
C ILE A 16 2.44 -0.31 6.31
N GLY A 17 3.09 -1.12 5.48
CA GLY A 17 3.61 -0.72 4.17
C GLY A 17 2.49 -0.20 3.26
N GLY A 18 1.40 -0.94 3.11
CA GLY A 18 0.26 -0.52 2.29
C GLY A 18 -0.41 0.76 2.79
N CYS A 19 -0.57 0.90 4.12
CA CYS A 19 -1.06 2.15 4.73
C CYS A 19 -0.12 3.34 4.42
N TYR A 20 1.19 3.12 4.52
CA TYR A 20 2.18 4.14 4.17
C TYR A 20 2.08 4.53 2.69
N THR A 21 1.94 3.56 1.78
CA THR A 21 1.78 3.82 0.33
C THR A 21 0.54 4.67 0.04
N ILE A 22 -0.59 4.40 0.71
CA ILE A 22 -1.83 5.19 0.59
C ILE A 22 -1.62 6.62 1.08
N VAL A 23 -0.98 6.80 2.24
CA VAL A 23 -0.70 8.14 2.80
C VAL A 23 0.27 8.92 1.88
N ALA A 24 1.30 8.26 1.38
CA ALA A 24 2.23 8.83 0.41
C ALA A 24 1.49 9.25 -0.86
N ALA A 25 0.70 8.36 -1.47
CA ALA A 25 -0.09 8.66 -2.67
C ALA A 25 -1.03 9.86 -2.45
N LYS A 26 -1.70 9.95 -1.29
CA LYS A 26 -2.54 11.10 -0.92
C LYS A 26 -1.75 12.40 -0.78
N ARG A 27 -0.55 12.35 -0.19
CA ARG A 27 0.33 13.51 -0.05
C ARG A 27 0.85 13.97 -1.41
N TYR A 28 1.23 13.05 -2.28
CA TYR A 28 1.65 13.34 -3.66
C TYR A 28 0.49 13.92 -4.46
N PHE A 29 -0.72 13.38 -4.36
CA PHE A 29 -1.91 13.93 -5.01
C PHE A 29 -2.17 15.39 -4.65
N LYS A 30 -2.06 15.73 -3.36
CA LYS A 30 -2.25 17.11 -2.90
C LYS A 30 -1.19 18.08 -3.44
N ASN A 31 0.00 17.56 -3.77
CA ASN A 31 1.13 18.34 -4.24
C ASN A 31 1.25 18.38 -5.78
N VAL A 32 0.47 17.58 -6.51
CA VAL A 32 0.40 17.68 -7.98
C VAL A 32 -0.29 18.99 -8.32
N LYS A 33 0.51 19.98 -8.72
CA LYS A 33 0.02 21.16 -9.41
C LYS A 33 -0.23 20.77 -10.86
N THR A 34 -1.49 20.81 -11.28
CA THR A 34 -1.90 20.59 -12.69
C THR A 34 -1.60 21.80 -13.57
N GLU A 35 -1.03 22.86 -13.02
CA GLU A 35 -0.74 24.09 -13.75
C GLU A 35 0.56 23.96 -14.56
N GLY A 36 0.43 23.96 -15.90
CA GLY A 36 1.55 24.05 -16.83
C GLY A 36 2.22 22.72 -17.22
N THR A 37 1.71 21.57 -16.77
CA THR A 37 2.15 20.25 -17.22
C THR A 37 0.95 19.37 -17.53
N ASP A 38 0.67 19.13 -18.82
CA ASP A 38 -0.30 18.15 -19.33
C ASP A 38 0.20 16.70 -19.09
N ASN A 39 0.62 16.40 -17.87
CA ASN A 39 1.22 15.11 -17.55
C ASN A 39 0.17 14.15 -17.01
N VAL A 40 -0.58 13.53 -17.93
CA VAL A 40 -1.63 12.53 -17.65
C VAL A 40 -1.10 11.34 -16.82
N PHE A 41 0.21 11.08 -16.87
CA PHE A 41 0.86 10.02 -16.10
C PHE A 41 0.93 10.28 -14.59
N SER A 42 0.96 11.54 -14.15
CA SER A 42 1.06 11.90 -12.73
C SER A 42 -0.15 11.43 -11.90
N PRO A 43 -1.41 11.76 -12.26
CA PRO A 43 -2.57 11.24 -11.55
C PRO A 43 -2.72 9.73 -11.73
N LEU A 44 -2.39 9.19 -12.91
CA LEU A 44 -2.42 7.74 -13.16
C LEU A 44 -1.50 6.97 -12.20
N ALA A 45 -0.25 7.41 -12.04
CA ALA A 45 0.71 6.81 -11.12
C ALA A 45 0.23 6.86 -9.65
N ILE A 46 -0.47 7.94 -9.27
CA ILE A 46 -1.05 8.09 -7.94
C ILE A 46 -2.21 7.09 -7.72
N TYR A 47 -3.10 6.92 -8.70
CA TYR A 47 -4.18 5.92 -8.62
C TYR A 47 -3.63 4.50 -8.50
N TYR A 48 -2.58 4.16 -9.27
CA TYR A 48 -1.88 2.88 -9.10
C TYR A 48 -1.23 2.75 -7.72
N GLY A 49 -0.68 3.83 -7.16
CA GLY A 49 -0.16 3.86 -5.79
C GLY A 49 -1.22 3.53 -4.74
N PHE A 50 -2.43 4.07 -4.89
CA PHE A 50 -3.57 3.72 -4.03
C PHE A 50 -3.98 2.25 -4.18
N ALA A 51 -4.11 1.77 -5.42
CA ALA A 51 -4.50 0.38 -5.70
C ALA A 51 -3.48 -0.63 -5.14
N ILE A 52 -2.18 -0.37 -5.33
CA ILE A 52 -1.10 -1.19 -4.78
C ILE A 52 -1.13 -1.17 -3.25
N GLY A 53 -1.31 0.00 -2.63
CA GLY A 53 -1.39 0.11 -1.17
C GLY A 53 -2.54 -0.72 -0.59
N PHE A 54 -3.72 -0.69 -1.23
CA PHE A 54 -4.85 -1.53 -0.84
C PHE A 54 -4.56 -3.02 -1.01
N MET A 55 -3.97 -3.42 -2.14
CA MET A 55 -3.59 -4.81 -2.40
C MET A 55 -2.59 -5.33 -1.36
N MET A 56 -1.60 -4.52 -0.97
CA MET A 56 -0.64 -4.90 0.07
C MET A 56 -1.31 -5.14 1.42
N ILE A 57 -2.30 -4.30 1.79
CA ILE A 57 -3.07 -4.51 3.02
C ILE A 57 -3.86 -5.82 2.96
N LEU A 58 -4.55 -6.08 1.85
CA LEU A 58 -5.33 -7.31 1.67
C LEU A 58 -4.45 -8.56 1.73
N VAL A 59 -3.27 -8.53 1.08
CA VAL A 59 -2.30 -9.62 1.15
C VAL A 59 -1.81 -9.80 2.60
N GLY A 60 -1.46 -8.73 3.30
CA GLY A 60 -1.05 -8.81 4.71
C GLY A 60 -2.12 -9.42 5.61
N ILE A 61 -3.40 -9.04 5.43
CA ILE A 61 -4.53 -9.63 6.15
C ILE A 61 -4.67 -11.12 5.81
N SER A 62 -4.57 -11.49 4.52
CA SER A 62 -4.70 -12.89 4.11
C SER A 62 -3.61 -13.79 4.70
N VAL A 63 -2.36 -13.30 4.79
CA VAL A 63 -1.24 -14.00 5.42
C VAL A 63 -1.51 -14.22 6.91
N LEU A 64 -2.09 -13.23 7.59
CA LEU A 64 -2.48 -13.37 8.99
C LEU A 64 -3.64 -14.35 9.16
N CYS A 65 -4.66 -14.31 8.30
CA CYS A 65 -5.80 -15.24 8.35
C CYS A 65 -5.36 -16.69 8.13
N VAL A 66 -4.48 -16.97 7.17
CA VAL A 66 -3.94 -18.32 6.91
C VAL A 66 -3.12 -18.83 8.09
N MET A 67 -2.52 -17.96 8.90
CA MET A 67 -1.81 -18.36 10.11
C MET A 67 -2.76 -18.85 11.23
N PHE A 68 -4.03 -18.45 11.22
CA PHE A 68 -5.04 -18.80 12.23
C PHE A 68 -6.04 -19.87 11.76
N SER A 69 -5.98 -20.32 10.50
CA SER A 69 -6.68 -21.52 9.99
C SER A 69 -5.82 -22.77 10.12
#